data_AF-A0A2Z6NWS7-F1
#
_entry.id   AF-A0A2Z6NWS7-F1
#
_cell.length_a   1.000
_cell.length_b   1.000
_cell.length_c   1.000
_cell.angle_alpha   90.00
_cell.angle_beta   90.00
_cell.angle_gamma   90.00
#
_symmetry.space_group_name_H-M   'P 1'
#
loop_
_entity.id
_entity.type
_entity.pdbx_description
1 polymer ?
#
loop_
_entity_poly.entity_id
_entity_poly.type
_entity_poly.pdbx_seq_one_letter_code
_entity_poly.pdbx_strand_id
1 'polypeptide(L)'
;MQRKIGEENPSDKRRRIGSERMVGQGRGRAPLGAINNKSEANDGGTGAAEGSEPSIVDFTKEEVDALLNERMKKEARIDTKKKMEQMGDLIKRLKNCIRWFKRVEEGYVKEKEKLQTDLDSAEKKCVDIGAPSSSL
;
A
#
# COMPACT_ATOMS: atom_id res chain seq x y z
N MET A 1 37.54 -12.92 46.70
CA MET A 1 36.51 -12.84 47.76
C MET A 1 35.26 -12.19 47.17
N GLN A 2 34.12 -12.88 47.24
CA GLN A 2 32.82 -12.40 46.75
C GLN A 2 32.06 -11.59 47.82
N ARG A 3 31.21 -10.64 47.39
CA ARG A 3 29.96 -10.11 47.99
C ARG A 3 29.70 -8.68 47.43
N LYS A 4 28.50 -8.22 47.06
CA LYS A 4 27.16 -8.81 46.90
C LYS A 4 26.31 -7.82 46.09
N ILE A 5 25.35 -8.37 45.37
CA ILE A 5 24.29 -7.78 44.53
C ILE A 5 23.38 -6.82 45.32
N GLY A 6 22.88 -5.78 44.63
CA GLY A 6 21.80 -4.91 45.07
C GLY A 6 21.07 -4.29 43.87
N GLU A 7 20.38 -5.13 43.10
CA GLU A 7 19.40 -4.74 42.07
C GLU A 7 18.07 -4.48 42.79
N GLU A 8 17.57 -3.24 42.75
CA GLU A 8 16.24 -2.87 43.25
C GLU A 8 15.31 -2.62 42.06
N ASN A 9 14.52 -3.63 41.73
CA ASN A 9 13.44 -3.56 40.75
C ASN A 9 12.10 -3.30 41.50
N PRO A 10 11.35 -2.23 41.20
CA PRO A 10 10.08 -1.97 41.87
C PRO A 10 8.98 -2.93 41.39
N SER A 11 8.52 -3.75 42.33
CA SER A 11 7.57 -4.84 42.19
C SER A 11 6.23 -4.49 41.54
N ASP A 12 5.90 -5.30 40.54
CA ASP A 12 4.60 -5.84 40.13
C ASP A 12 3.38 -5.46 41.00
N LYS A 13 2.41 -4.74 40.43
CA LYS A 13 1.05 -4.61 40.96
C LYS A 13 0.02 -5.02 39.91
N ARG A 14 0.09 -6.27 39.46
CA ARG A 14 -1.02 -6.97 38.80
C ARG A 14 -2.19 -7.10 39.79
N ARG A 15 -3.14 -6.17 39.72
CA ARG A 15 -4.42 -6.24 40.46
C ARG A 15 -5.23 -7.43 39.94
N ARG A 16 -5.32 -8.48 40.77
CA ARG A 16 -6.25 -9.62 40.61
C ARG A 16 -7.38 -9.44 41.63
N ILE A 17 -8.59 -9.15 41.13
CA ILE A 17 -9.87 -9.19 41.84
C ILE A 17 -10.86 -9.58 40.73
N GLY A 18 -11.75 -10.56 40.80
CA GLY A 18 -12.33 -11.39 41.85
C GLY A 18 -13.62 -11.90 41.20
N SER A 19 -13.88 -13.21 41.27
CA SER A 19 -15.04 -13.84 40.64
C SER A 19 -16.30 -13.54 41.44
N GLU A 20 -17.23 -12.76 40.89
CA GLU A 20 -18.63 -12.72 41.37
C GLU A 20 -19.60 -12.93 40.22
N ARG A 21 -20.50 -13.88 40.42
CA ARG A 21 -21.57 -14.25 39.50
C ARG A 21 -22.70 -13.25 39.73
N MET A 22 -23.09 -12.51 38.69
CA MET A 22 -24.41 -11.88 38.64
C MET A 22 -25.14 -12.43 37.42
N VAL A 23 -26.17 -13.23 37.71
CA VAL A 23 -27.27 -13.52 36.79
C VAL A 23 -27.92 -12.19 36.43
N GLY A 24 -27.92 -11.86 35.14
CA GLY A 24 -28.44 -10.61 34.62
C GLY A 24 -28.69 -10.69 33.11
N GLN A 25 -29.80 -11.32 32.76
CA GLN A 25 -30.67 -11.06 31.61
C GLN A 25 -30.02 -10.53 30.31
N GLY A 26 -29.66 -11.48 29.44
CA GLY A 26 -29.98 -11.51 28.02
C GLY A 26 -29.87 -10.22 27.19
N ARG A 27 -28.76 -10.07 26.48
CA ARG A 27 -28.77 -9.86 25.02
C ARG A 27 -27.66 -10.72 24.43
N GLY A 28 -28.02 -11.95 24.07
CA GLY A 28 -27.14 -12.87 23.38
C GLY A 28 -26.58 -12.23 22.12
N ARG A 29 -25.28 -12.44 21.87
CA ARG A 29 -24.71 -12.23 20.54
C ARG A 29 -25.40 -13.22 19.62
N ALA A 30 -26.13 -12.71 18.63
CA ALA A 30 -26.72 -13.54 17.60
C ALA A 30 -25.61 -14.34 16.89
N PRO A 31 -25.81 -15.65 16.62
CA PRO A 31 -24.88 -16.41 15.78
C PRO A 31 -24.86 -15.82 14.38
N LEU A 32 -23.69 -15.85 13.73
CA LEU A 32 -23.50 -15.39 12.35
C LEU A 32 -24.42 -16.19 11.43
N GLY A 33 -25.54 -15.56 11.07
CA GLY A 33 -26.53 -16.11 10.17
C GLY A 33 -25.97 -16.25 8.76
N ALA A 34 -26.26 -17.41 8.18
CA ALA A 34 -25.81 -17.86 6.88
C ALA A 34 -25.94 -16.80 5.77
N ILE A 35 -24.88 -16.71 4.98
CA ILE A 35 -24.88 -16.22 3.60
C ILE A 35 -26.07 -16.80 2.82
N ASN A 36 -26.98 -15.93 2.39
CA ASN A 36 -27.89 -16.24 1.28
C ASN A 36 -27.87 -15.07 0.31
N ASN A 37 -27.41 -15.36 -0.91
CA ASN A 37 -27.54 -14.50 -2.07
C ASN A 37 -29.01 -14.10 -2.25
N LYS A 38 -29.26 -12.79 -2.36
CA LYS A 38 -30.32 -12.34 -3.26
C LYS A 38 -30.03 -10.95 -3.81
N SER A 39 -30.19 -10.93 -5.11
CA SER A 39 -29.89 -9.89 -6.07
C SER A 39 -30.92 -8.75 -6.04
N GLU A 40 -30.46 -7.61 -6.55
CA GLU A 40 -31.20 -6.56 -7.26
C GLU A 40 -31.78 -5.34 -6.52
N ALA A 41 -31.42 -4.21 -7.15
CA ALA A 41 -32.06 -2.90 -7.21
C ALA A 41 -31.98 -1.99 -5.99
N ASN A 42 -31.02 -1.05 -6.03
CA ASN A 42 -31.32 0.33 -5.64
C ASN A 42 -30.77 1.28 -6.71
N ASP A 43 -31.69 1.78 -7.52
CA ASP A 43 -31.56 2.93 -8.41
C ASP A 43 -31.69 4.23 -7.60
N GLY A 44 -31.01 5.28 -8.07
CA GLY A 44 -31.25 6.67 -7.69
C GLY A 44 -30.51 7.18 -6.45
N GLY A 45 -29.46 8.00 -6.67
CA GLY A 45 -28.93 8.82 -5.59
C GLY A 45 -27.61 9.52 -5.86
N THR A 46 -27.63 10.50 -6.75
CA THR A 46 -26.78 11.70 -6.82
C THR A 46 -25.64 11.81 -5.80
N GLY A 47 -24.42 11.76 -6.31
CA GLY A 47 -23.22 12.22 -5.62
C GLY A 47 -22.15 12.50 -6.65
N ALA A 48 -22.27 13.65 -7.32
CA ALA A 48 -21.16 14.27 -8.01
C ALA A 48 -20.02 14.44 -7.00
N ALA A 49 -19.10 13.48 -7.00
CA ALA A 49 -17.78 13.65 -6.42
C ALA A 49 -16.83 13.74 -7.61
N GLU A 50 -16.80 14.95 -8.16
CA GLU A 50 -15.59 15.58 -8.67
C GLU A 50 -14.61 14.59 -9.29
N GLY A 51 -14.82 14.32 -10.58
CA GLY A 51 -13.77 13.79 -11.46
C GLY A 51 -12.62 14.78 -11.52
N SER A 52 -11.83 14.86 -10.44
CA SER A 52 -10.46 15.31 -10.54
C SER A 52 -9.72 14.10 -11.09
N GLU A 53 -9.58 14.06 -12.43
CA GLU A 53 -8.59 13.17 -13.02
C GLU A 53 -7.33 13.25 -12.17
N PRO A 54 -6.81 12.12 -11.66
CA PRO A 54 -5.58 12.15 -10.90
C PRO A 54 -4.53 12.65 -11.87
N SER A 55 -4.20 13.95 -11.78
CA SER A 55 -3.16 14.60 -12.57
C SER A 55 -2.04 13.60 -12.70
N ILE A 56 -1.73 13.19 -13.94
CA ILE A 56 -0.62 12.30 -14.20
C ILE A 56 0.62 13.07 -13.73
N VAL A 57 1.04 12.78 -12.50
CA VAL A 57 2.28 13.29 -11.95
C VAL A 57 3.35 12.35 -12.44
N ASP A 58 4.27 12.88 -13.22
CA ASP A 58 5.50 12.20 -13.61
C ASP A 58 6.64 12.69 -12.72
N PHE A 59 7.55 11.79 -12.37
CA PHE A 59 8.73 12.10 -11.58
C PHE A 59 10.00 11.81 -12.38
N THR A 60 10.98 12.70 -12.26
CA THR A 60 12.35 12.45 -12.67
C THR A 60 13.13 11.77 -11.55
N LYS A 61 14.26 11.15 -11.89
CA LYS A 61 15.14 10.52 -10.90
C LYS A 61 15.57 11.53 -9.83
N GLU A 62 15.92 12.74 -10.26
CA GLU A 62 16.38 13.83 -9.41
C GLU A 62 15.28 14.28 -8.42
N GLU A 63 14.03 14.34 -8.87
CA GLU A 63 12.88 14.67 -8.01
C GLU A 63 12.61 13.59 -6.96
N VAL A 64 12.72 12.31 -7.34
CA VAL A 64 12.59 11.20 -6.38
C VAL A 64 13.72 11.26 -5.35
N ASP A 65 14.97 11.48 -5.79
CA ASP A 65 16.11 11.61 -4.91
C ASP A 65 15.93 12.81 -3.95
N ALA A 66 15.46 13.96 -4.44
CA ALA A 66 15.18 15.13 -3.61
C ALA A 66 14.06 14.85 -2.58
N LEU A 67 12.99 14.16 -3.00
CA LEU A 67 11.86 13.81 -2.14
C LEU A 67 12.27 12.88 -1.00
N LEU A 68 13.15 11.91 -1.27
CA LEU A 68 13.68 10.97 -0.27
C LEU A 68 14.65 11.64 0.71
N ASN A 69 15.38 12.66 0.27
CA ASN A 69 16.34 13.40 1.09
C ASN A 69 15.73 14.57 1.85
N GLU A 70 14.42 14.81 1.72
CA GLU A 70 13.74 15.90 2.40
C GLU A 70 13.69 15.66 3.91
N ARG A 71 14.45 16.47 4.64
CA ARG A 71 14.58 16.40 6.11
C ARG A 71 13.93 17.62 6.75
N MET A 72 13.10 17.38 7.76
CA MET A 72 12.51 18.47 8.54
C MET A 72 13.59 19.27 9.23
N LYS A 73 13.54 20.60 9.07
CA LYS A 73 14.42 21.50 9.81
C LYS A 73 14.17 21.30 11.31
N LYS A 74 15.23 20.98 12.05
CA LYS A 74 15.22 20.87 13.51
C LYS A 74 15.20 22.26 14.14
N GLU A 75 14.16 23.04 13.86
CA GLU A 75 14.00 24.32 14.56
C GLU A 75 13.23 24.04 15.85
N ALA A 76 13.87 24.36 16.99
CA ALA A 76 13.41 24.00 18.33
C ALA A 76 12.07 24.65 18.75
N ARG A 77 11.47 25.48 17.88
CA ARG A 77 10.23 26.24 18.13
C ARG A 77 9.19 26.10 17.01
N ILE A 78 9.26 25.04 16.18
CA ILE A 78 8.19 24.79 15.20
C ILE A 78 6.96 24.29 15.96
N ASP A 79 5.85 25.02 15.82
CA ASP A 79 4.52 24.61 16.28
C ASP A 79 4.20 23.19 15.81
N THR A 80 3.79 22.31 16.74
CA THR A 80 3.45 20.90 16.48
C THR A 80 2.47 20.77 15.31
N LYS A 81 1.52 21.69 15.17
CA LYS A 81 0.57 21.72 14.06
C LYS A 81 1.27 21.81 12.70
N LYS A 82 2.22 22.74 12.56
CA LYS A 82 3.01 22.94 11.34
C LYS A 82 3.86 21.71 11.01
N LYS A 83 4.40 21.03 12.01
CA LYS A 83 5.15 19.77 11.81
C LYS A 83 4.25 18.65 11.28
N MET A 84 3.03 18.52 11.81
CA MET A 84 2.07 17.52 11.33
C MET A 84 1.65 17.79 9.88
N GLU A 85 1.42 19.06 9.53
CA GLU A 85 1.11 19.47 8.16
C GLU A 85 2.26 19.13 7.19
N GLN A 86 3.50 19.49 7.54
CA GLN A 86 4.69 19.15 6.75
C GLN A 86 4.85 17.63 6.57
N MET A 87 4.62 16.84 7.63
CA MET A 87 4.66 15.37 7.52
C MET A 87 3.56 14.88 6.58
N GLY A 88 2.35 15.42 6.73
CA GLY A 88 1.20 15.07 5.89
C GLY A 88 1.48 15.31 4.41
N ASP A 89 2.09 16.45 4.07
CA ASP A 89 2.40 16.78 2.68
C ASP A 89 3.55 15.95 2.11
N LEU A 90 4.58 15.65 2.91
CA LEU A 90 5.64 14.72 2.51
C LEU A 90 5.06 13.31 2.24
N ILE A 91 4.19 12.82 3.13
CA ILE A 91 3.51 11.53 2.96
C ILE A 91 2.66 11.51 1.69
N LYS A 92 1.90 12.59 1.40
CA LYS A 92 1.11 12.69 0.17
C LYS A 92 2.00 12.60 -1.07
N ARG A 93 3.10 13.36 -1.10
CA ARG A 93 4.05 13.35 -2.23
C ARG A 93 4.70 11.98 -2.42
N LEU A 94 5.12 11.32 -1.33
CA LEU A 94 5.65 9.96 -1.38
C LEU A 94 4.63 8.95 -1.93
N LYS A 95 3.36 9.03 -1.51
CA LYS A 95 2.30 8.17 -2.05
C LYS A 95 2.10 8.36 -3.55
N ASN A 96 2.16 9.60 -4.03
CA ASN A 96 2.06 9.89 -5.46
C ASN A 96 3.26 9.34 -6.22
N CYS A 97 4.48 9.49 -5.68
CA CYS A 97 5.70 8.90 -6.25
C CYS A 97 5.59 7.37 -6.39
N ILE A 98 5.09 6.68 -5.36
CA ILE A 98 4.90 5.22 -5.41
C ILE A 98 3.87 4.84 -6.47
N ARG A 99 2.75 5.58 -6.58
CA ARG A 99 1.72 5.31 -7.59
C ARG A 99 2.24 5.50 -9.01
N TRP A 100 2.99 6.58 -9.24
CA TRP A 100 3.65 6.83 -10.51
C TRP A 100 4.63 5.71 -10.85
N PHE A 101 5.50 5.34 -9.91
CA PHE A 101 6.50 4.30 -10.12
C PHE A 101 5.87 2.96 -10.53
N LYS A 102 4.78 2.54 -9.86
CA LYS A 102 4.04 1.34 -10.24
C LYS A 102 3.51 1.40 -11.68
N ARG A 103 2.93 2.53 -12.08
CA ARG A 103 2.44 2.73 -13.46
C ARG A 103 3.58 2.61 -14.47
N VAL A 104 4.74 3.19 -14.17
CA VAL A 104 5.93 3.11 -15.02
C VAL A 104 6.43 1.68 -15.13
N GLU A 105 6.52 0.94 -14.01
CA GLU A 105 6.90 -0.47 -14.02
C GLU A 105 5.93 -1.33 -14.84
N GLU A 106 4.61 -1.13 -14.69
CA GLU A 106 3.61 -1.80 -15.51
C GLU A 106 3.79 -1.50 -17.01
N GLY A 107 4.18 -0.27 -17.36
CA GLY A 107 4.52 0.12 -18.73
C GLY A 107 5.71 -0.66 -19.28
N TYR A 108 6.80 -0.75 -18.51
CA TYR A 108 7.98 -1.51 -18.91
C TYR A 108 7.72 -3.00 -19.07
N VAL A 109 6.87 -3.60 -18.21
CA VAL A 109 6.48 -5.01 -18.36
C VAL A 109 5.76 -5.25 -19.67
N LYS A 110 4.77 -4.40 -20.00
CA LYS A 110 4.02 -4.50 -21.28
C LYS A 110 4.91 -4.33 -22.49
N GLU A 111 5.83 -3.36 -22.45
CA GLU A 111 6.77 -3.13 -23.54
C GLU A 111 7.71 -4.33 -23.73
N LYS A 112 8.21 -4.90 -22.63
CA LYS A 112 9.02 -6.12 -22.67
C LYS A 112 8.27 -7.29 -23.30
N GLU A 113 7.01 -7.53 -22.91
CA GLU A 113 6.18 -8.60 -23.49
C GLU A 113 5.94 -8.39 -24.99
N LYS A 114 5.69 -7.15 -25.41
CA LYS A 114 5.56 -6.80 -26.82
C LYS A 114 6.84 -7.08 -27.59
N LEU A 115 7.99 -6.60 -27.10
CA LEU A 115 9.28 -6.82 -27.73
C LEU A 115 9.63 -8.31 -27.84
N GLN A 116 9.29 -9.10 -26.82
CA GLN A 116 9.47 -10.55 -26.87
C GLN A 116 8.62 -11.19 -27.98
N THR A 117 7.34 -10.80 -28.08
CA THR A 117 6.44 -11.29 -29.12
C THR A 117 6.93 -10.93 -30.53
N ASP A 118 7.43 -9.71 -30.70
CA ASP A 118 7.98 -9.24 -31.97
C ASP A 118 9.25 -10.03 -32.36
N LEU A 119 10.12 -10.33 -31.38
CA LEU A 119 11.31 -11.18 -31.57
C LEU A 119 10.91 -12.59 -31.99
N ASP A 120 10.03 -13.25 -31.25
CA ASP A 120 9.58 -14.61 -31.53
C ASP A 120 8.92 -14.70 -32.93
N SER A 121 8.17 -13.67 -33.32
CA SER A 121 7.58 -13.56 -34.67
C SER A 121 8.64 -13.45 -35.76
N ALA A 122 9.69 -12.66 -35.53
CA ALA A 122 10.79 -12.49 -36.47
C ALA A 122 11.61 -13.79 -36.60
N GLU A 123 11.91 -14.46 -35.48
CA GLU A 123 12.60 -15.74 -35.47
C GLU A 123 11.83 -16.80 -36.26
N LYS A 124 10.52 -16.91 -36.01
CA LYS A 124 9.66 -17.84 -36.77
C LYS A 124 9.71 -17.56 -38.28
N LYS A 125 9.61 -16.29 -38.70
CA LYS A 125 9.72 -15.92 -40.12
C LYS A 125 11.09 -16.31 -40.71
N CYS A 126 12.17 -16.13 -39.97
CA CYS A 126 13.50 -16.55 -40.39
C CYS A 126 13.59 -18.08 -40.55
N VAL A 127 13.01 -18.84 -39.63
CA VAL A 127 12.93 -20.32 -39.73
C VAL A 127 12.07 -20.74 -40.91
N ASP A 128 10.91 -20.12 -41.12
CA ASP A 128 10.00 -20.42 -42.23
C ASP A 128 10.64 -20.12 -43.61
N ILE A 129 11.50 -19.10 -43.69
CA ILE A 129 12.28 -18.76 -44.91
C ILE A 129 13.50 -19.68 -45.07
N GLY A 130 14.12 -20.11 -43.96
CA GLY A 130 15.31 -20.95 -43.93
C GLY A 130 15.03 -22.45 -44.06
N ALA A 131 13.78 -22.89 -43.85
CA ALA A 131 13.32 -24.20 -44.25
C ALA A 131 13.31 -24.24 -45.78
N PRO A 132 14.14 -25.08 -46.44
CA PRO A 132 14.12 -25.16 -47.88
C PRO A 132 12.70 -25.53 -48.30
N SER A 133 12.12 -24.74 -49.18
CA SER A 133 10.97 -25.14 -49.99
C SER A 133 11.41 -26.36 -50.81
N SER A 134 11.38 -27.54 -50.20
CA SER A 134 11.47 -28.82 -50.87
C SER A 134 10.18 -28.99 -51.66
N SER A 135 10.15 -28.34 -52.82
CA SER A 135 9.14 -28.45 -53.86
C SER A 135 9.86 -28.29 -55.18
N LEU A 136 10.51 -29.37 -55.62
CA LEU A 136 10.82 -29.72 -57.00
C LEU A 136 10.81 -31.25 -57.10
#